data_AF-A0A846PU06-F1
#
_entry.id   AF-A0A846PU06-F1
#
_cell.length_a   1.000
_cell.length_b   1.000
_cell.length_c   1.000
_cell.angle_alpha   90.00
_cell.angle_beta   90.00
_cell.angle_gamma   90.00
#
_symmetry.space_group_name_H-M   'P 1'
#
loop_
_entity.id
_entity.type
_entity.pdbx_description
1 polymer ?
#
loop_
_entity_poly.entity_id
_entity_poly.type
_entity_poly.pdbx_seq_one_letter_code
_entity_poly.pdbx_strand_id
1 'polypeptide(L)' 'MMIKNLTRKKILVKDSEIAKTPWQKTRGLMFRKELAEDSGLLMVFGSDRRHEIWTFCMRFPIDLVFIDKNK' A
#
# COMPACT_ATOMS: atom_id res chain seq x y z
N MET A 1 -4.90 -9.14 2.23
CA MET A 1 -5.58 -8.73 3.49
C MET A 1 -6.58 -7.63 3.16
N MET A 2 -7.74 -7.61 3.82
CA MET A 2 -8.78 -6.59 3.53
C MET A 2 -8.57 -5.33 4.37
N ILE A 3 -8.70 -4.15 3.74
CA ILE A 3 -8.57 -2.84 4.39
C ILE A 3 -9.90 -2.08 4.25
N LYS A 4 -10.43 -1.61 5.39
CA LYS A 4 -11.71 -0.89 5.47
C LYS A 4 -11.51 0.48 6.11
N ASN A 5 -12.23 1.47 5.59
CA ASN A 5 -12.44 2.75 6.25
C ASN A 5 -13.76 2.69 7.03
N LEU A 6 -13.68 2.66 8.36
CA LEU A 6 -14.85 2.54 9.23
C LEU A 6 -15.69 3.82 9.26
N THR A 7 -15.05 5.00 9.30
CA THR A 7 -15.73 6.30 9.32
C THR A 7 -16.64 6.51 8.12
N ARG A 8 -16.18 6.08 6.93
CA ARG A 8 -16.92 6.18 5.67
C ARG A 8 -17.67 4.91 5.29
N LYS A 9 -17.61 3.86 6.13
CA LYS A 9 -18.17 2.53 5.86
C LYS A 9 -17.82 1.98 4.47
N LYS A 10 -16.58 2.21 4.02
CA LYS A 10 -16.12 1.85 2.65
C LYS A 10 -14.98 0.83 2.73
N ILE A 11 -15.03 -0.19 1.88
CA ILE A 11 -13.89 -1.08 1.66
C ILE A 11 -12.92 -0.36 0.72
N LEU A 12 -11.68 -0.20 1.15
CA LEU A 12 -10.64 0.45 0.32
C LEU A 12 -9.92 -0.58 -0.54
N VAL A 13 -9.64 -1.77 0.02
CA VAL A 13 -8.93 -2.86 -0.65
C VAL A 13 -9.53 -4.17 -0.17
N LYS A 14 -9.98 -5.05 -1.07
CA LYS A 14 -10.48 -6.39 -0.71
C LYS A 14 -9.34 -7.38 -0.53
N ASP A 15 -8.36 -7.35 -1.43
CA ASP A 15 -7.17 -8.17 -1.32
C ASP A 15 -5.89 -7.35 -1.39
N SER A 16 -4.95 -7.66 -0.50
CA SER A 16 -3.71 -6.89 -0.40
C SER A 16 -2.53 -7.82 -0.27
N GLU A 17 -1.53 -7.58 -1.12
CA GLU A 17 -0.21 -8.15 -0.97
C GLU A 17 0.51 -7.44 0.18
N ILE A 18 1.42 -8.15 0.86
CA ILE A 18 2.13 -7.61 2.03
C ILE A 18 3.62 -7.47 1.70
N ALA A 19 4.14 -6.25 1.80
CA ALA A 19 5.56 -5.94 1.68
C ALA A 19 6.18 -5.69 3.07
N LYS A 20 6.95 -6.67 3.57
CA LYS A 20 7.62 -6.61 4.88
C LYS A 20 9.12 -6.38 4.74
N THR A 21 9.76 -7.08 3.80
CA THR A 21 11.22 -7.00 3.64
C THR A 21 11.64 -5.68 2.98
N PRO A 22 12.87 -5.20 3.20
CA PRO A 22 13.39 -4.02 2.51
C PRO A 22 13.24 -4.15 0.98
N TRP A 23 13.56 -5.32 0.43
CA TRP A 23 13.47 -5.57 -1.01
C TRP A 23 12.03 -5.50 -1.55
N GLN A 24 11.06 -6.06 -0.81
CA GLN A 24 9.64 -5.96 -1.18
C GLN A 24 9.14 -4.52 -1.15
N LYS A 25 9.57 -3.71 -0.17
CA LYS A 25 9.21 -2.30 -0.05
C LYS A 25 9.82 -1.46 -1.15
N THR A 26 11.12 -1.64 -1.42
CA THR A 26 11.80 -0.94 -2.50
C THR A 26 11.18 -1.26 -3.85
N ARG A 27 10.85 -2.55 -4.11
CA ARG A 27 10.17 -2.96 -5.34
C ARG A 27 8.77 -2.34 -5.46
N GLY A 28 8.01 -2.33 -4.38
CA GLY A 28 6.64 -1.81 -4.37
C GLY A 28 5.77 -2.42 -5.47
N LEU A 29 5.14 -1.55 -6.26
CA LEU A 29 4.34 -1.89 -7.44
C LEU A 29 5.09 -1.69 -8.77
N MET A 30 6.42 -1.48 -8.74
CA MET A 30 7.20 -1.29 -9.96
C MET A 30 7.04 -2.47 -10.93
N PHE A 31 7.14 -2.16 -12.22
CA PHE A 31 7.04 -3.11 -13.35
C PHE A 31 5.67 -3.76 -13.56
N ARG A 32 4.67 -3.50 -12.73
CA ARG A 32 3.29 -3.93 -13.00
C ARG A 32 2.68 -3.09 -14.11
N LYS A 33 1.89 -3.72 -14.97
CA LYS A 33 1.12 -3.01 -16.01
C LYS A 33 -0.06 -2.24 -15.41
N GLU A 34 -0.68 -2.82 -14.39
CA GLU A 34 -1.86 -2.28 -13.71
C GLU A 34 -1.97 -2.86 -12.28
N LEU A 35 -2.90 -2.31 -11.50
CA LEU A 35 -3.35 -2.82 -10.21
C LEU A 35 -4.84 -3.16 -10.35
N ALA A 36 -5.25 -4.37 -9.98
CA ALA A 36 -6.66 -4.76 -10.06
C ALA A 36 -7.53 -3.89 -9.14
N GLU A 37 -8.76 -3.58 -9.54
CA GLU A 37 -9.63 -2.56 -8.90
C GLU A 37 -9.78 -2.72 -7.37
N ASP A 38 -9.84 -3.96 -6.90
CA ASP A 38 -10.03 -4.27 -5.46
C ASP A 38 -8.73 -4.72 -4.76
N SER A 39 -7.59 -4.51 -5.41
CA SER A 39 -6.29 -4.97 -4.94
C SER A 39 -5.40 -3.83 -4.44
N GLY A 40 -4.47 -4.15 -3.56
CA GLY A 40 -3.52 -3.15 -3.05
C GLY A 40 -2.23 -3.76 -2.51
N LEU A 41 -1.29 -2.88 -2.17
CA LEU A 41 -0.05 -3.25 -1.51
C LEU A 41 0.01 -2.65 -0.12
N LEU A 42 0.07 -3.50 0.91
CA LEU A 42 0.27 -3.08 2.28
C LEU A 42 1.77 -3.12 2.63
N MET A 43 2.38 -1.95 2.73
CA MET A 43 3.75 -1.80 3.22
C MET A 43 3.77 -1.71 4.74
N VAL A 44 4.44 -2.67 5.40
CA VAL A 44 4.49 -2.74 6.87
C VAL A 44 5.84 -2.25 7.35
N PHE A 45 5.86 -1.10 8.04
CA PHE A 45 7.07 -0.52 8.60
C PHE A 45 7.24 -0.91 10.07
N GLY A 46 8.48 -1.14 10.50
CA GLY A 46 8.79 -1.58 11.87
C GLY A 46 8.92 -0.44 12.88
N SER A 47 8.84 0.81 12.45
CA SER A 47 8.92 1.99 13.30
C SER A 47 7.85 3.01 12.93
N ASP A 48 7.27 3.61 13.96
CA ASP A 48 6.29 4.70 13.86
C ASP A 48 7.04 6.00 13.59
N ARG A 49 7.22 6.31 12.30
CA ARG A 49 7.86 7.53 11.81
C ARG A 49 7.24 7.92 10.48
N ARG A 50 7.53 9.14 10.04
CA ARG A 50 7.22 9.54 8.68
C ARG A 50 8.06 8.71 7.71
N HIS A 51 7.40 7.92 6.87
CA HIS A 51 8.06 7.17 5.80
C HIS A 51 7.85 7.91 4.49
N GLU A 52 8.94 8.06 3.74
CA GLU A 52 8.92 8.62 2.40
C GLU A 52 8.62 7.51 1.40
N ILE A 53 7.68 7.78 0.51
CA ILE A 53 7.34 6.90 -0.60
C ILE A 53 7.71 7.61 -1.89
N TRP A 54 8.36 6.88 -2.77
CA TRP A 54 8.73 7.31 -4.11
C TRP A 54 7.96 6.47 -5.14
N THR A 55 7.72 7.05 -6.30
CA THR A 55 6.95 6.43 -7.39
C THR A 55 7.81 6.23 -8.65
N PHE A 56 9.13 6.11 -8.48
CA PHE A 56 10.04 5.87 -9.59
C PHE A 56 9.68 4.56 -10.30
N CYS A 57 9.73 4.57 -11.64
CA CYS A 57 9.36 3.43 -12.49
C CYS A 57 7.93 2.87 -12.29
N MET A 58 6.98 3.68 -11.78
CA MET A 58 5.56 3.31 -11.80
C MET A 58 4.93 3.56 -13.17
N ARG A 59 4.05 2.64 -13.58
CA ARG A 59 3.38 2.66 -14.90
C ARG A 59 1.94 3.18 -14.85
N PHE A 60 1.42 3.43 -13.66
CA PHE A 60 0.06 3.89 -13.41
C PHE A 60 0.03 4.74 -12.13
N PRO A 61 -0.92 5.70 -12.01
CA PRO A 61 -1.10 6.49 -10.81
C PRO A 61 -1.61 5.63 -9.65
N ILE A 62 -1.21 5.98 -8.43
CA ILE A 62 -1.67 5.30 -7.22
C ILE A 62 -2.06 6.32 -6.16
N ASP A 63 -3.02 5.91 -5.34
CA ASP A 63 -3.34 6.60 -4.09
C ASP A 63 -2.54 5.99 -2.94
N LEU A 64 -2.01 6.86 -2.08
CA LEU A 64 -1.31 6.47 -0.87
C LEU A 64 -2.17 6.77 0.35
N VAL A 65 -2.43 5.74 1.16
CA VAL A 65 -3.10 5.86 2.45
C VAL A 65 -2.11 5.50 3.54
N PHE A 66 -1.68 6.51 4.28
CA PHE A 66 -0.88 6.31 5.49
C PHE A 66 -1.80 5.89 6.62
N ILE A 67 -1.35 4.91 7.39
CA ILE A 67 -2.10 4.40 8.53
C ILE A 67 -1.12 4.34 9.69
N ASP A 68 -1.53 4.91 10.82
CA ASP A 68 -0.71 4.96 12.03
C ASP A 68 -0.49 3.55 12.64
N LYS A 69 0.24 3.49 13.75
CA LYS A 69 0.46 2.21 14.46
C LYS A 69 -0.78 1.68 15.18
N ASN A 70 -1.76 2.53 15.45
CA ASN A 70 -2.97 2.24 16.22
C ASN A 70 -4.18 1.85 15.35
N LYS A 71 -4.05 2.00 14.01
CA LYS A 71 -4.94 1.55 12.91
C LYS A 71 -6.44 1.69 13.11
#